data_AF-A0A9P6ZPR9-F1
#
_entry.id   AF-A0A9P6ZPR9-F1
#
_cell.length_a   1.000
_cell.length_b   1.000
_cell.length_c   1.000
_cell.angle_alpha   90.00
_cell.angle_beta   90.00
_cell.angle_gamma   90.00
#
_symmetry.space_group_name_H-M   'P 1'
#
loop_
_entity.id
_entity.type
_entity.pdbx_description
1 polymer ?
#
loop_
_entity_poly.entity_id
_entity_poly.type
_entity_poly.pdbx_seq_one_letter_code
_entity_poly.pdbx_strand_id
1 'polypeptide(L)'
;MATNPQKSLKSAVELLTSTMGDPMKANVCAIRLGIAADRIDQALEACTSIAEKTKIAKSYPELLRAGIKFLTFKQSPPDHVAMMNRLMTCPCDFGQKGMRNLHKPDRYRIDGRVQVAAAILVFDAVTTVSNCLILALADLTQHKFRSGNANAREQPWPQGPEDLLPPGPKDSLVGLELWVAAAPLGYIVFKLAGHLAKFYVPFAREVFQSPHFTIALARPVEHLKEAVKFYDEGDSSPLARTHFFTYPVVAIFEFLENLSHCDTPQFNIMITARGSWMSLILARLTTIMSTLPREWSKTRAFAQHLTAFANAELDPVTGVAIIKFERKLMTELPHFDELENAFNVMVDTRKMGCWNTTCSSALDTIHSRLCSKCNLIRFCGEKCQKEAWNCATLPHKSVCAKIHSLKEALGADDWLLMWTPDYTYAQFQVTCRVKTVDTDIVVRIGSTISALRLQKSAFLDDSRRAGASQIDRLRRAEQEKSAIQKLEDLKDSLSDRSTTLGREHAFSLMSRDAYY
;
A
#
# COMPACT_ATOMS: atom_id res chain seq x y z
N MET A 1 10.39 32.87 27.68
CA MET A 1 9.36 32.37 26.74
C MET A 1 8.70 31.14 27.37
N ALA A 2 7.44 31.23 27.77
CA ALA A 2 6.73 30.07 28.31
C ALA A 2 6.54 29.02 27.21
N THR A 3 7.11 27.82 27.39
CA THR A 3 6.94 26.68 26.52
C THR A 3 5.46 26.27 26.56
N ASN A 4 4.72 26.51 25.46
CA ASN A 4 3.32 26.12 25.36
C ASN A 4 3.20 24.59 25.58
N PRO A 5 2.55 24.11 26.65
CA PRO A 5 2.50 22.68 27.00
C PRO A 5 1.85 21.80 25.92
N GLN A 6 1.06 22.38 25.00
CA GLN A 6 0.56 21.70 23.81
C GLN A 6 1.62 21.40 22.74
N LYS A 7 2.90 21.64 23.02
CA LYS A 7 4.02 21.36 22.10
C LYS A 7 4.73 20.04 22.34
N SER A 8 4.43 19.29 23.42
CA SER A 8 5.12 18.02 23.65
C SER A 8 4.64 16.94 22.66
N LEU A 9 5.54 16.09 22.19
CA LEU A 9 5.17 14.94 21.33
C LEU A 9 4.18 14.02 22.05
N LYS A 10 4.41 13.76 23.35
CA LYS A 10 3.53 12.93 24.18
C LYS A 10 2.10 13.48 24.23
N SER A 11 1.94 14.79 24.42
CA SER A 11 0.61 15.42 24.45
C SER A 11 -0.10 15.39 23.10
N ALA A 12 0.65 15.51 21.98
CA ALA A 12 0.09 15.37 20.64
C ALA A 12 -0.40 13.94 20.38
N VAL A 13 0.40 12.94 20.78
CA VAL A 13 0.03 11.53 20.72
C VAL A 13 -1.21 11.24 21.59
N GLU A 14 -1.24 11.69 22.84
CA GLU A 14 -2.39 11.50 23.73
C GLU A 14 -3.68 12.12 23.16
N LEU A 15 -3.58 13.30 22.52
CA LEU A 15 -4.71 13.95 21.88
C LEU A 15 -5.26 13.12 20.70
N LEU A 16 -4.38 12.64 19.80
CA LEU A 16 -4.83 11.81 18.68
C LEU A 16 -5.37 10.46 19.14
N THR A 17 -4.68 9.79 20.08
CA THR A 17 -5.12 8.51 20.65
C THR A 17 -6.51 8.61 21.26
N SER A 18 -6.75 9.62 22.11
CA SER A 18 -8.06 9.82 22.74
C SER A 18 -9.15 10.18 21.74
N THR A 19 -8.85 11.03 20.75
CA THR A 19 -9.82 11.43 19.73
C THR A 19 -10.18 10.27 18.81
N MET A 20 -9.21 9.49 18.33
CA MET A 20 -9.46 8.34 17.46
C MET A 20 -10.11 7.17 18.21
N GLY A 21 -9.87 7.05 19.52
CA GLY A 21 -10.52 6.04 20.36
C GLY A 21 -12.04 6.23 20.51
N ASP A 22 -12.51 7.49 20.55
CA ASP A 22 -13.94 7.85 20.64
C ASP A 22 -14.21 9.21 19.94
N PRO A 23 -14.28 9.23 18.60
CA PRO A 23 -14.35 10.48 17.84
C PRO A 23 -15.65 11.25 18.06
N MET A 24 -16.73 10.56 18.43
CA MET A 24 -18.02 11.20 18.69
C MET A 24 -18.05 11.94 20.04
N LYS A 25 -17.29 11.46 21.04
CA LYS A 25 -17.16 12.12 22.35
C LYS A 25 -15.98 13.08 22.46
N ALA A 26 -15.09 13.10 21.46
CA ALA A 26 -13.93 13.96 21.47
C ALA A 26 -14.34 15.46 21.55
N ASN A 27 -13.70 16.19 22.48
CA ASN A 27 -13.83 17.65 22.59
C ASN A 27 -12.63 18.33 21.91
N VAL A 28 -12.43 18.02 20.63
CA VAL A 28 -11.28 18.45 19.83
C VAL A 28 -11.77 18.86 18.45
N CYS A 29 -11.32 20.02 17.97
CA CYS A 29 -11.60 20.50 16.62
C CYS A 29 -10.52 20.08 15.62
N ALA A 30 -10.83 20.17 14.33
CA ALA A 30 -9.90 19.90 13.24
C ALA A 30 -8.57 20.66 13.36
N ILE A 31 -8.57 21.92 13.81
CA ILE A 31 -7.33 22.69 14.01
C ILE A 31 -6.42 22.05 15.07
N ARG A 32 -6.99 21.58 16.19
CA ARG A 32 -6.21 20.91 17.22
C ARG A 32 -5.73 19.54 16.78
N LEU A 33 -6.49 18.82 15.96
CA LEU A 33 -6.05 17.57 15.32
C LEU A 33 -4.88 17.82 14.38
N GLY A 34 -4.99 18.79 13.48
CA GLY A 34 -3.92 19.17 12.55
C GLY A 34 -2.64 19.60 13.28
N ILE A 35 -2.74 20.38 14.36
CA ILE A 35 -1.57 20.76 15.17
C ILE A 35 -0.90 19.54 15.83
N ALA A 36 -1.68 18.57 16.31
CA ALA A 36 -1.13 17.35 16.90
C ALA A 36 -0.47 16.46 15.85
N ALA A 37 -1.11 16.32 14.68
CA ALA A 37 -0.58 15.65 13.51
C ALA A 37 0.78 16.25 13.09
N ASP A 38 0.81 17.56 12.86
CA ASP A 38 2.03 18.33 12.51
C ASP A 38 3.14 18.12 13.54
N ARG A 39 2.81 18.06 14.83
CA ARG A 39 3.83 17.88 15.87
C ARG A 39 4.47 16.49 15.82
N ILE A 40 3.68 15.45 15.52
CA ILE A 40 4.16 14.08 15.34
C ILE A 40 4.98 13.98 14.06
N ASP A 41 4.49 14.55 12.95
CA ASP A 41 5.23 14.56 11.69
C ASP A 41 6.57 15.27 11.82
N GLN A 42 6.64 16.44 12.49
CA GLN A 42 7.90 17.12 12.81
C GLN A 42 8.85 16.24 13.63
N ALA A 43 8.34 15.41 14.55
CA ALA A 43 9.17 14.50 15.32
C ALA A 43 9.70 13.35 14.46
N LEU A 44 8.90 12.86 13.51
CA LEU A 44 9.33 11.86 12.52
C LEU A 44 10.32 12.45 11.53
N GLU A 45 10.13 13.68 11.06
CA GLU A 45 11.04 14.38 10.14
C GLU A 45 12.38 14.73 10.80
N ALA A 46 12.39 15.00 12.10
CA ALA A 46 13.62 15.22 12.86
C ALA A 46 14.49 13.96 13.00
N CYS A 47 13.93 12.77 12.74
CA CYS A 47 14.71 11.53 12.70
C CYS A 47 15.58 11.47 11.44
N THR A 48 16.82 11.03 11.63
CA THR A 48 17.79 10.89 10.53
C THR A 48 17.62 9.57 9.78
N SER A 49 16.91 8.60 10.37
CA SER A 49 16.75 7.26 9.82
C SER A 49 15.31 6.72 9.91
N ILE A 50 14.96 5.77 9.04
CA ILE A 50 13.72 5.00 9.06
C ILE A 50 13.64 4.14 10.34
N ALA A 51 14.75 3.58 10.84
CA ALA A 51 14.74 2.85 12.11
C ALA A 51 14.37 3.76 13.30
N GLU A 52 14.87 5.00 13.34
CA GLU A 52 14.48 5.99 14.35
C GLU A 52 13.00 6.36 14.24
N LYS A 53 12.50 6.63 13.02
CA LYS A 53 11.06 6.88 12.76
C LYS A 53 10.20 5.70 13.23
N THR A 54 10.63 4.48 12.90
CA THR A 54 9.98 3.23 13.31
C THR A 54 9.98 3.07 14.83
N LYS A 55 11.07 3.43 15.50
CA LYS A 55 11.17 3.41 16.96
C LYS A 55 10.20 4.40 17.60
N ILE A 56 10.08 5.63 17.07
CA ILE A 56 9.08 6.60 17.53
C ILE A 56 7.67 6.03 17.37
N ALA A 57 7.29 5.57 16.18
CA ALA A 57 5.96 5.03 15.91
C ALA A 57 5.60 3.87 16.87
N LYS A 58 6.54 2.93 17.08
CA LYS A 58 6.36 1.77 17.98
C LYS A 58 6.34 2.13 19.47
N SER A 59 6.84 3.31 19.86
CA SER A 59 6.84 3.76 21.26
C SER A 59 5.44 4.16 21.75
N TYR A 60 4.46 4.24 20.85
CA TYR A 60 3.09 4.66 21.16
C TYR A 60 2.06 3.63 20.67
N PRO A 61 2.06 2.39 21.20
CA PRO A 61 1.18 1.33 20.71
C PRO A 61 -0.32 1.65 20.86
N GLU A 62 -0.70 2.44 21.87
CA GLU A 62 -2.09 2.91 22.05
C GLU A 62 -2.56 3.81 20.90
N LEU A 63 -1.68 4.65 20.35
CA LEU A 63 -2.00 5.46 19.15
C LEU A 63 -2.24 4.56 17.95
N LEU A 64 -1.39 3.53 17.77
CA LEU A 64 -1.53 2.59 16.67
C LEU A 64 -2.86 1.83 16.77
N ARG A 65 -3.24 1.35 17.97
CA ARG A 65 -4.52 0.67 18.21
C ARG A 65 -5.73 1.57 17.98
N ALA A 66 -5.73 2.77 18.56
CA ALA A 66 -6.80 3.74 18.37
C ALA A 66 -6.93 4.13 16.89
N GLY A 67 -5.78 4.38 16.25
CA GLY A 67 -5.68 4.76 14.85
C GLY A 67 -6.20 3.69 13.90
N ILE A 68 -5.73 2.44 14.03
CA ILE A 68 -6.20 1.38 13.15
C ILE A 68 -7.69 1.10 13.37
N LYS A 69 -8.15 1.06 14.62
CA LYS A 69 -9.57 0.91 14.95
C LYS A 69 -10.42 2.01 14.32
N PHE A 70 -9.98 3.27 14.41
CA PHE A 70 -10.66 4.41 13.82
C PHE A 70 -10.77 4.31 12.29
N LEU A 71 -9.70 3.90 11.62
CA LEU A 71 -9.65 3.78 10.16
C LEU A 71 -10.44 2.58 9.63
N THR A 72 -10.49 1.49 10.40
CA THR A 72 -11.17 0.25 10.00
C THR A 72 -12.58 0.12 10.57
N PHE A 73 -13.07 1.08 11.37
CA PHE A 73 -14.37 0.99 11.99
C PHE A 73 -15.48 0.98 10.94
N LYS A 74 -16.23 -0.12 10.89
CA LYS A 74 -17.39 -0.25 10.00
C LYS A 74 -18.53 0.60 10.53
N GLN A 75 -18.96 1.55 9.71
CA GLN A 75 -20.07 2.45 10.00
C GLN A 75 -20.84 2.76 8.71
N SER A 76 -22.06 3.27 8.83
CA SER A 76 -22.81 3.70 7.66
C SER A 76 -22.23 5.00 7.07
N PRO A 77 -22.41 5.30 5.77
CA PRO A 77 -21.98 6.58 5.21
C PRO A 77 -22.56 7.80 5.95
N PRO A 78 -23.85 7.84 6.35
CA PRO A 78 -24.37 8.92 7.19
C PRO A 78 -23.65 9.08 8.53
N ASP A 79 -23.32 7.97 9.21
CA ASP A 79 -22.60 8.02 10.49
C ASP A 79 -21.17 8.54 10.29
N HIS A 80 -20.51 8.13 9.21
CA HIS A 80 -19.18 8.64 8.85
C HIS A 80 -19.21 10.15 8.60
N VAL A 81 -20.21 10.64 7.86
CA VAL A 81 -20.41 12.09 7.62
C VAL A 81 -20.69 12.82 8.93
N ALA A 82 -21.52 12.26 9.82
CA ALA A 82 -21.79 12.84 11.13
C ALA A 82 -20.51 12.95 11.99
N MET A 83 -19.70 11.89 12.00
CA MET A 83 -18.39 11.88 12.66
C MET A 83 -17.45 12.93 12.07
N MET A 84 -17.34 13.02 10.74
CA MET A 84 -16.50 14.03 10.09
C MET A 84 -16.96 15.45 10.41
N ASN A 85 -18.26 15.74 10.34
CA ASN A 85 -18.83 17.04 10.70
C ASN A 85 -18.55 17.40 12.16
N ARG A 86 -18.61 16.41 13.07
CA ARG A 86 -18.26 16.60 14.47
C ARG A 86 -16.80 17.01 14.65
N LEU A 87 -15.86 16.32 13.97
CA LEU A 87 -14.43 16.64 14.03
C LEU A 87 -14.09 17.98 13.36
N MET A 88 -14.83 18.36 12.31
CA MET A 88 -14.66 19.64 11.61
C MET A 88 -15.22 20.84 12.38
N THR A 89 -16.26 20.62 13.20
CA THR A 89 -16.85 21.68 14.04
C THR A 89 -15.90 22.03 15.18
N CYS A 90 -15.76 23.31 15.50
CA CYS A 90 -14.91 23.75 16.61
C CYS A 90 -15.69 23.92 17.92
N PRO A 91 -15.57 23.01 18.91
CA PRO A 91 -16.17 23.18 20.23
C PRO A 91 -15.26 23.94 21.21
N CYS A 92 -14.13 24.49 20.76
CA CYS A 92 -13.13 25.04 21.68
C CYS A 92 -13.63 26.31 22.36
N ASP A 93 -13.43 26.39 23.68
CA ASP A 93 -13.65 27.61 24.43
C ASP A 93 -12.51 28.61 24.19
N PHE A 94 -12.80 29.67 23.45
CA PHE A 94 -11.86 30.76 23.15
C PHE A 94 -11.54 31.66 24.35
N GLY A 95 -12.21 31.48 25.50
CA GLY A 95 -11.82 32.05 26.78
C GLY A 95 -10.60 31.37 27.40
N GLN A 96 -10.31 30.10 27.03
CA GLN A 96 -9.13 29.39 27.52
C GLN A 96 -7.83 30.06 27.04
N LYS A 97 -6.90 30.26 27.97
CA LYS A 97 -5.62 30.94 27.71
C LYS A 97 -4.87 30.26 26.55
N GLY A 98 -4.61 31.02 25.49
CA GLY A 98 -3.87 30.55 24.31
C GLY A 98 -4.73 29.88 23.23
N MET A 99 -6.00 29.56 23.48
CA MET A 99 -6.86 28.86 22.50
C MET A 99 -7.09 29.69 21.24
N ARG A 100 -7.34 30.99 21.38
CA ARG A 100 -7.41 31.93 20.24
C ARG A 100 -6.13 31.91 19.39
N ASN A 101 -4.97 31.85 20.03
CA ASN A 101 -3.68 31.83 19.31
C ASN A 101 -3.43 30.53 18.54
N LEU A 102 -4.05 29.41 18.93
CA LEU A 102 -3.99 28.16 18.16
C LEU A 102 -4.86 28.23 16.90
N HIS A 103 -5.91 29.04 16.92
CA HIS A 103 -6.89 29.18 15.85
C HIS A 103 -6.64 30.40 14.95
N LYS A 104 -5.52 31.11 15.13
CA LYS A 104 -5.19 32.24 14.26
C LYS A 104 -4.87 31.72 12.85
N PRO A 105 -5.52 32.24 11.79
CA PRO A 105 -5.27 31.86 10.40
C PRO A 105 -3.81 32.06 9.98
N ASP A 106 -3.13 33.06 10.56
CA ASP A 106 -1.75 33.43 10.22
C ASP A 106 -0.68 32.41 10.65
N ARG A 107 -1.07 31.23 11.13
CA ARG A 107 -0.14 30.13 11.25
C ARG A 107 0.18 29.61 9.86
N TYR A 108 1.26 30.15 9.29
CA TYR A 108 2.00 29.47 8.26
C TYR A 108 2.28 28.05 8.73
N ARG A 109 1.65 27.07 8.07
CA ARG A 109 2.21 25.73 8.06
C ARG A 109 3.59 25.83 7.40
N ILE A 110 4.47 24.89 7.74
CA ILE A 110 5.79 24.78 7.10
C ILE A 110 5.65 24.72 5.58
N ASP A 111 4.52 24.18 5.12
CA ASP A 111 4.15 24.07 3.73
C ASP A 111 3.72 25.41 3.06
N GLY A 112 3.44 26.47 3.81
CA GLY A 112 3.07 27.80 3.29
C GLY A 112 1.56 28.04 3.09
N ARG A 113 0.67 27.09 3.43
CA ARG A 113 -0.79 27.29 3.33
C ARG A 113 -1.30 28.22 4.42
N VAL A 114 -2.11 29.22 4.02
CA VAL A 114 -2.66 30.27 4.91
C VAL A 114 -4.15 30.00 5.26
N GLN A 115 -4.86 29.23 4.44
CA GLN A 115 -6.22 28.77 4.73
C GLN A 115 -6.32 27.28 4.39
N VAL A 116 -6.59 26.47 5.40
CA VAL A 116 -6.73 25.02 5.26
C VAL A 116 -8.14 24.65 5.68
N ALA A 117 -8.90 24.04 4.77
CA ALA A 117 -10.24 23.55 5.07
C ALA A 117 -10.18 22.56 6.24
N ALA A 118 -11.19 22.59 7.12
CA ALA A 118 -11.23 21.72 8.30
C ALA A 118 -11.10 20.23 7.95
N ALA A 119 -11.69 19.80 6.83
CA ALA A 119 -11.56 18.43 6.33
C ALA A 119 -10.09 18.04 6.09
N ILE A 120 -9.29 18.92 5.49
CA ILE A 120 -7.87 18.66 5.21
C ILE A 120 -7.11 18.41 6.51
N LEU A 121 -7.36 19.17 7.56
CA LEU A 121 -6.70 19.00 8.86
C LEU A 121 -7.07 17.67 9.54
N VAL A 122 -8.28 17.16 9.33
CA VAL A 122 -8.66 15.81 9.75
C VAL A 122 -7.90 14.77 8.92
N PHE A 123 -7.80 14.97 7.60
CA PHE A 123 -7.03 14.08 6.72
C PHE A 123 -5.53 14.10 6.98
N ASP A 124 -4.97 15.21 7.47
CA ASP A 124 -3.58 15.27 7.92
C ASP A 124 -3.37 14.35 9.13
N ALA A 125 -4.28 14.39 10.13
CA ALA A 125 -4.23 13.46 11.25
C ALA A 125 -4.36 11.98 10.81
N VAL A 126 -5.24 11.70 9.84
CA VAL A 126 -5.34 10.37 9.20
C VAL A 126 -4.03 9.99 8.52
N THR A 127 -3.39 10.93 7.82
CA THR A 127 -2.10 10.72 7.13
C THR A 127 -0.99 10.39 8.10
N THR A 128 -0.81 11.20 9.15
CA THR A 128 0.19 10.99 10.21
C THR A 128 0.03 9.62 10.87
N VAL A 129 -1.21 9.24 11.22
CA VAL A 129 -1.46 7.95 11.88
C VAL A 129 -1.29 6.78 10.92
N SER A 130 -1.70 6.91 9.66
CA SER A 130 -1.44 5.92 8.61
C SER A 130 0.06 5.70 8.42
N ASN A 131 0.86 6.78 8.39
CA ASN A 131 2.32 6.68 8.32
C ASN A 131 2.92 5.98 9.54
N CYS A 132 2.44 6.28 10.75
CA CYS A 132 2.86 5.58 11.97
C CYS A 132 2.57 4.07 11.89
N LEU A 133 1.39 3.69 11.39
CA LEU A 133 1.00 2.29 11.18
C LEU A 133 1.89 1.59 10.15
N ILE A 134 2.13 2.24 9.00
CA ILE A 134 3.01 1.73 7.94
C ILE A 134 4.43 1.49 8.48
N LEU A 135 4.99 2.47 9.21
CA LEU A 135 6.31 2.36 9.84
C LEU A 135 6.36 1.21 10.85
N ALA A 136 5.32 1.04 11.67
CA ALA A 136 5.26 -0.05 12.64
C ALA A 136 5.25 -1.43 11.97
N LEU A 137 4.61 -1.56 10.79
CA LEU A 137 4.54 -2.79 10.00
C LEU A 137 5.81 -3.06 9.16
N ALA A 138 6.52 -2.02 8.71
CA ALA A 138 7.63 -2.14 7.75
C ALA A 138 8.80 -3.03 8.22
N ASP A 139 8.99 -3.12 9.54
CA ASP A 139 10.03 -3.91 10.20
C ASP A 139 9.54 -5.29 10.69
N LEU A 140 8.28 -5.63 10.44
CA LEU A 140 7.74 -6.93 10.81
C LEU A 140 7.93 -7.95 9.68
N THR A 141 8.17 -9.19 10.08
CA THR A 141 8.04 -10.34 9.18
C THR A 141 6.56 -10.51 8.88
N GLN A 142 6.22 -10.77 7.62
CA GLN A 142 4.87 -11.03 7.16
C GLN A 142 4.20 -12.10 8.04
N HIS A 143 2.94 -11.89 8.43
CA HIS A 143 2.18 -12.75 9.33
C HIS A 143 2.76 -12.96 10.74
N LYS A 144 3.87 -12.30 11.09
CA LYS A 144 4.48 -12.45 12.41
C LYS A 144 3.97 -11.38 13.35
N PHE A 145 3.01 -11.76 14.17
CA PHE A 145 2.54 -10.96 15.29
C PHE A 145 3.52 -11.05 16.48
N ARG A 146 3.46 -10.05 17.34
CA ARG A 146 4.31 -9.99 18.53
C ARG A 146 3.70 -10.86 19.62
N SER A 147 4.49 -11.75 20.21
CA SER A 147 4.05 -12.59 21.33
C SER A 147 3.67 -11.69 22.51
N GLY A 148 2.42 -11.76 22.96
CA GLY A 148 1.97 -11.00 24.12
C GLY A 148 2.46 -11.61 25.43
N ASN A 149 3.05 -10.78 26.30
CA ASN A 149 3.09 -11.05 27.74
C ASN A 149 1.81 -10.45 28.38
N ALA A 150 1.50 -10.85 29.62
CA ALA A 150 0.20 -10.63 30.29
C ALA A 150 -0.30 -9.17 30.41
N ASN A 151 0.53 -8.14 30.18
CA ASN A 151 0.16 -6.73 30.34
C ASN A 151 -0.15 -6.04 29.00
N ALA A 152 -1.35 -6.24 28.45
CA ALA A 152 -1.75 -5.84 27.08
C ALA A 152 -1.45 -4.38 26.66
N ARG A 153 -1.52 -3.39 27.58
CA ARG A 153 -1.40 -1.95 27.22
C ARG A 153 0.00 -1.54 26.77
N GLU A 154 1.03 -2.04 27.44
CA GLU A 154 2.42 -1.72 27.10
C GLU A 154 2.97 -2.62 25.98
N GLN A 155 2.15 -3.56 25.49
CA GLN A 155 2.61 -4.50 24.49
C GLN A 155 2.75 -3.82 23.14
N PRO A 156 3.84 -4.11 22.41
CA PRO A 156 4.04 -3.57 21.09
C PRO A 156 2.96 -4.08 20.13
N TRP A 157 2.46 -3.18 19.27
CA TRP A 157 1.47 -3.49 18.24
C TRP A 157 2.15 -4.06 16.97
N PRO A 158 1.50 -4.96 16.21
CA PRO A 158 0.28 -5.70 16.51
C PRO A 158 0.58 -7.04 17.24
N GLN A 159 -0.31 -7.42 18.17
CA GLN A 159 -0.22 -8.68 18.91
C GLN A 159 -0.92 -9.87 18.25
N GLY A 160 -1.84 -9.61 17.31
CA GLY A 160 -2.61 -10.63 16.62
C GLY A 160 -3.49 -10.02 15.53
N PRO A 161 -4.22 -10.86 14.79
CA PRO A 161 -5.17 -10.38 13.77
C PRO A 161 -6.20 -9.38 14.30
N GLU A 162 -6.74 -9.59 15.51
CA GLU A 162 -7.72 -8.69 16.13
C GLU A 162 -7.12 -7.35 16.60
N ASP A 163 -5.80 -7.29 16.80
CA ASP A 163 -5.10 -6.04 17.10
C ASP A 163 -4.80 -5.28 15.79
N LEU A 164 -4.53 -6.00 14.70
CA LEU A 164 -4.25 -5.45 13.38
C LEU A 164 -5.52 -4.97 12.66
N LEU A 165 -6.61 -5.73 12.72
CA LEU A 165 -7.87 -5.47 12.04
C LEU A 165 -9.01 -5.82 13.00
N PRO A 166 -9.33 -4.95 13.98
CA PRO A 166 -10.26 -5.26 15.07
C PRO A 166 -11.66 -5.75 14.67
N PRO A 167 -12.29 -5.27 13.57
CA PRO A 167 -13.57 -5.81 13.12
C PRO A 167 -13.41 -7.00 12.16
N GLY A 168 -12.18 -7.49 11.94
CA GLY A 168 -11.85 -8.50 10.95
C GLY A 168 -11.61 -7.93 9.54
N PRO A 169 -11.02 -8.72 8.62
CA PRO A 169 -10.60 -8.25 7.29
C PRO A 169 -11.70 -7.60 6.45
N LYS A 170 -12.86 -8.24 6.34
CA LYS A 170 -13.97 -7.80 5.49
C LYS A 170 -14.56 -6.48 5.96
N ASP A 171 -14.89 -6.38 7.24
CA ASP A 171 -15.49 -5.17 7.81
C ASP A 171 -14.48 -4.02 7.90
N SER A 172 -13.20 -4.34 8.10
CA SER A 172 -12.12 -3.36 8.01
C SER A 172 -12.03 -2.73 6.62
N LEU A 173 -12.22 -3.53 5.56
CA LEU A 173 -12.20 -3.04 4.19
C LEU A 173 -13.31 -1.99 3.96
N VAL A 174 -14.52 -2.28 4.45
CA VAL A 174 -15.66 -1.35 4.39
C VAL A 174 -15.36 -0.05 5.15
N GLY A 175 -14.72 -0.13 6.31
CA GLY A 175 -14.28 1.06 7.06
C GLY A 175 -13.28 1.91 6.26
N LEU A 176 -12.27 1.29 5.66
CA LEU A 176 -11.26 1.97 4.85
C LEU A 176 -11.87 2.60 3.58
N GLU A 177 -12.87 1.97 2.97
CA GLU A 177 -13.58 2.48 1.79
C GLU A 177 -14.23 3.85 2.03
N LEU A 178 -14.70 4.12 3.25
CA LEU A 178 -15.30 5.42 3.61
C LEU A 178 -14.27 6.55 3.53
N TRP A 179 -13.03 6.29 3.93
CA TRP A 179 -11.95 7.28 3.95
C TRP A 179 -11.42 7.63 2.55
N VAL A 180 -11.46 6.68 1.61
CA VAL A 180 -11.02 6.89 0.22
C VAL A 180 -12.12 7.43 -0.69
N ALA A 181 -13.33 7.67 -0.19
CA ALA A 181 -14.44 8.18 -0.99
C ALA A 181 -14.31 9.66 -1.37
N ALA A 182 -13.43 10.42 -0.72
CA ALA A 182 -13.32 11.88 -0.84
C ALA A 182 -12.13 12.33 -1.72
N ALA A 183 -12.06 11.90 -2.98
CA ALA A 183 -10.96 12.28 -3.89
C ALA A 183 -10.81 13.82 -4.01
N PRO A 184 -9.58 14.36 -4.07
CA PRO A 184 -8.29 13.65 -4.01
C PRO A 184 -7.79 13.38 -2.57
N LEU A 185 -8.57 13.67 -1.53
CA LEU A 185 -8.21 13.38 -0.15
C LEU A 185 -8.37 11.87 0.16
N GLY A 186 -7.60 11.37 1.12
CA GLY A 186 -7.67 9.97 1.54
C GLY A 186 -6.76 9.01 0.76
N TYR A 187 -5.98 9.49 -0.21
CA TYR A 187 -5.04 8.66 -0.97
C TYR A 187 -4.06 7.86 -0.08
N ILE A 188 -3.70 8.39 1.09
CA ILE A 188 -2.80 7.73 2.04
C ILE A 188 -3.37 6.41 2.58
N VAL A 189 -4.70 6.28 2.61
CA VAL A 189 -5.38 5.08 3.06
C VAL A 189 -5.16 3.94 2.07
N PHE A 190 -4.98 4.20 0.77
CA PHE A 190 -4.53 3.17 -0.18
C PHE A 190 -3.14 2.65 0.18
N LYS A 191 -2.20 3.55 0.49
CA LYS A 191 -0.85 3.16 0.92
C LYS A 191 -0.93 2.25 2.16
N LEU A 192 -1.69 2.65 3.17
CA LEU A 192 -1.93 1.84 4.36
C LEU A 192 -2.56 0.47 4.01
N ALA A 193 -3.62 0.44 3.20
CA ALA A 193 -4.28 -0.79 2.78
C ALA A 193 -3.33 -1.74 2.04
N GLY A 194 -2.42 -1.21 1.20
CA GLY A 194 -1.39 -1.98 0.53
C GLY A 194 -0.41 -2.62 1.52
N HIS A 195 0.03 -1.87 2.53
CA HIS A 195 0.89 -2.40 3.59
C HIS A 195 0.18 -3.44 4.47
N LEU A 196 -1.10 -3.24 4.78
CA LEU A 196 -1.92 -4.22 5.50
C LEU A 196 -2.09 -5.51 4.67
N ALA A 197 -2.36 -5.39 3.37
CA ALA A 197 -2.51 -6.52 2.46
C ALA A 197 -1.18 -7.29 2.33
N LYS A 198 -0.06 -6.57 2.16
CA LYS A 198 1.28 -7.16 2.12
C LYS A 198 1.61 -7.87 3.44
N PHE A 199 1.25 -7.29 4.59
CA PHE A 199 1.53 -7.89 5.91
C PHE A 199 0.64 -9.09 6.24
N TYR A 200 -0.66 -9.05 5.87
CA TYR A 200 -1.68 -10.01 6.29
C TYR A 200 -2.53 -10.50 5.11
N VAL A 201 -2.14 -11.65 4.54
CA VAL A 201 -2.79 -12.30 3.38
C VAL A 201 -4.31 -12.43 3.48
N PRO A 202 -4.95 -12.77 4.63
CA PRO A 202 -6.41 -12.76 4.72
C PRO A 202 -7.04 -11.42 4.32
N PHE A 203 -6.40 -10.29 4.66
CA PHE A 203 -6.87 -8.98 4.22
C PHE A 203 -6.65 -8.74 2.73
N ALA A 204 -5.50 -9.16 2.18
CA ALA A 204 -5.28 -9.10 0.73
C ALA A 204 -6.37 -9.84 -0.06
N ARG A 205 -6.84 -10.99 0.44
CA ARG A 205 -7.93 -11.74 -0.19
C ARG A 205 -9.23 -10.95 -0.22
N GLU A 206 -9.61 -10.31 0.88
CA GLU A 206 -10.82 -9.46 0.92
C GLU A 206 -10.71 -8.28 -0.06
N VAL A 207 -9.52 -7.66 -0.19
CA VAL A 207 -9.28 -6.59 -1.16
C VAL A 207 -9.59 -7.07 -2.59
N PHE A 208 -9.16 -8.29 -2.96
CA PHE A 208 -9.45 -8.87 -4.27
C PHE A 208 -10.88 -9.40 -4.41
N GLN A 209 -11.55 -9.77 -3.32
CA GLN A 209 -12.92 -10.30 -3.34
C GLN A 209 -14.00 -9.21 -3.31
N SER A 210 -13.63 -7.95 -3.07
CA SER A 210 -14.57 -6.83 -3.06
C SER A 210 -15.36 -6.76 -4.37
N PRO A 211 -16.71 -6.68 -4.32
CA PRO A 211 -17.53 -6.47 -5.50
C PRO A 211 -17.00 -5.28 -6.30
N HIS A 212 -16.84 -5.48 -7.61
CA HIS A 212 -16.36 -4.46 -8.55
C HIS A 212 -14.94 -3.95 -8.28
N PHE A 213 -14.17 -4.58 -7.40
CA PHE A 213 -12.81 -4.13 -7.05
C PHE A 213 -12.81 -2.66 -6.59
N THR A 214 -13.80 -2.26 -5.77
CA THR A 214 -14.04 -0.85 -5.45
C THR A 214 -12.80 -0.18 -4.88
N ILE A 215 -12.26 -0.70 -3.77
CA ILE A 215 -11.02 -0.19 -3.17
C ILE A 215 -9.75 -0.60 -3.92
N ALA A 216 -9.74 -1.79 -4.54
CA ALA A 216 -8.56 -2.31 -5.22
C ALA A 216 -8.28 -1.60 -6.55
N LEU A 217 -9.31 -1.00 -7.17
CA LEU A 217 -9.20 -0.44 -8.50
C LEU A 217 -10.05 0.80 -8.77
N ALA A 218 -11.37 0.75 -8.55
CA ALA A 218 -12.26 1.84 -8.98
C ALA A 218 -11.91 3.17 -8.29
N ARG A 219 -11.78 3.17 -6.96
CA ARG A 219 -11.39 4.36 -6.18
C ARG A 219 -9.97 4.83 -6.49
N PRO A 220 -8.93 3.98 -6.58
CA PRO A 220 -7.62 4.40 -7.08
C PRO A 220 -7.68 5.13 -8.42
N VAL A 221 -8.45 4.61 -9.38
CA VAL A 221 -8.60 5.23 -10.71
C VAL A 221 -9.29 6.60 -10.62
N GLU A 222 -10.32 6.75 -9.79
CA GLU A 222 -10.96 8.05 -9.52
C GLU A 222 -9.97 9.07 -8.95
N HIS A 223 -9.13 8.67 -7.99
CA HIS A 223 -8.12 9.57 -7.42
C HIS A 223 -7.05 9.95 -8.43
N LEU A 224 -6.59 9.00 -9.25
CA LEU A 224 -5.65 9.27 -10.33
C LEU A 224 -6.25 10.24 -11.37
N LYS A 225 -7.54 10.10 -11.66
CA LYS A 225 -8.27 11.02 -12.56
C LYS A 225 -8.29 12.44 -11.99
N GLU A 226 -8.64 12.61 -10.71
CA GLU A 226 -8.64 13.93 -10.07
C GLU A 226 -7.23 14.52 -9.97
N ALA A 227 -6.20 13.69 -9.72
CA ALA A 227 -4.81 14.13 -9.73
C ALA A 227 -4.38 14.62 -11.12
N VAL A 228 -4.73 13.90 -12.20
CA VAL A 228 -4.47 14.32 -13.58
C VAL A 228 -5.19 15.62 -13.90
N LYS A 229 -6.47 15.73 -13.55
CA LYS A 229 -7.24 16.96 -13.74
C LYS A 229 -6.59 18.14 -13.03
N PHE A 230 -6.17 17.95 -11.78
CA PHE A 230 -5.44 18.96 -11.02
C PHE A 230 -4.12 19.35 -11.70
N TYR A 231 -3.38 18.39 -12.25
CA TYR A 231 -2.15 18.68 -12.97
C TYR A 231 -2.39 19.52 -14.24
N ASP A 232 -3.46 19.23 -14.96
CA ASP A 232 -3.77 19.85 -16.25
C ASP A 232 -4.42 21.25 -16.10
N GLU A 233 -5.26 21.44 -15.08
CA GLU A 233 -6.08 22.65 -14.90
C GLU A 233 -5.68 23.49 -13.66
N GLY A 234 -4.94 22.90 -12.73
CA GLY A 234 -4.81 23.41 -11.36
C GLY A 234 -3.72 24.44 -11.13
N ASP A 235 -3.62 24.86 -9.87
CA ASP A 235 -2.59 25.78 -9.39
C ASP A 235 -1.20 25.18 -9.63
N SER A 236 -0.40 25.88 -10.44
CA SER A 236 0.98 25.54 -10.74
C SER A 236 1.93 25.65 -9.54
N SER A 237 1.44 26.11 -8.38
CA SER A 237 2.26 26.20 -7.17
C SER A 237 2.89 24.84 -6.85
N PRO A 238 4.21 24.79 -6.57
CA PRO A 238 4.92 23.54 -6.29
C PRO A 238 4.28 22.74 -5.15
N LEU A 239 3.70 23.44 -4.18
CA LEU A 239 3.05 22.83 -3.04
C LEU A 239 1.75 22.13 -3.43
N ALA A 240 0.87 22.81 -4.17
CA ALA A 240 -0.40 22.21 -4.57
C ALA A 240 -0.15 21.02 -5.50
N ARG A 241 0.83 21.11 -6.41
CA ARG A 241 1.31 19.98 -7.21
C ARG A 241 1.83 18.82 -6.36
N THR A 242 2.48 19.09 -5.24
CA THR A 242 2.94 18.03 -4.34
C THR A 242 1.76 17.30 -3.69
N HIS A 243 0.82 18.04 -3.10
CA HIS A 243 -0.29 17.45 -2.35
C HIS A 243 -1.41 16.84 -3.21
N PHE A 244 -1.68 17.40 -4.39
CA PHE A 244 -2.83 16.98 -5.21
C PHE A 244 -2.43 16.16 -6.43
N PHE A 245 -1.14 16.07 -6.76
CA PHE A 245 -0.65 15.18 -7.82
C PHE A 245 0.42 14.21 -7.31
N THR A 246 1.53 14.72 -6.77
CA THR A 246 2.69 13.88 -6.45
C THR A 246 2.37 12.81 -5.42
N TYR A 247 1.86 13.20 -4.25
CA TYR A 247 1.55 12.25 -3.19
C TYR A 247 0.42 11.27 -3.55
N PRO A 248 -0.73 11.70 -4.13
CA PRO A 248 -1.77 10.76 -4.54
C PRO A 248 -1.26 9.72 -5.54
N VAL A 249 -0.56 10.17 -6.60
CA VAL A 249 -0.06 9.27 -7.64
C VAL A 249 0.91 8.25 -7.06
N VAL A 250 1.92 8.70 -6.30
CA VAL A 250 2.90 7.79 -5.69
C VAL A 250 2.24 6.79 -4.73
N ALA A 251 1.35 7.25 -3.85
CA ALA A 251 0.66 6.38 -2.89
C ALA A 251 -0.21 5.32 -3.58
N ILE A 252 -0.89 5.68 -4.67
CA ILE A 252 -1.74 4.75 -5.42
C ILE A 252 -0.89 3.72 -6.17
N PHE A 253 0.21 4.12 -6.80
CA PHE A 253 1.10 3.17 -7.46
C PHE A 253 1.80 2.24 -6.46
N GLU A 254 2.21 2.73 -5.29
CA GLU A 254 2.72 1.89 -4.20
C GLU A 254 1.66 0.89 -3.70
N PHE A 255 0.39 1.31 -3.62
CA PHE A 255 -0.72 0.42 -3.28
C PHE A 255 -0.89 -0.70 -4.31
N LEU A 256 -0.99 -0.36 -5.59
CA LEU A 256 -1.15 -1.33 -6.68
C LEU A 256 0.07 -2.27 -6.78
N GLU A 257 1.27 -1.76 -6.53
CA GLU A 257 2.50 -2.57 -6.46
C GLU A 257 2.45 -3.54 -5.27
N ASN A 258 1.98 -3.10 -4.10
CA ASN A 258 1.81 -4.01 -2.97
C ASN A 258 0.80 -5.12 -3.27
N LEU A 259 -0.31 -4.81 -3.96
CA LEU A 259 -1.29 -5.82 -4.37
C LEU A 259 -0.73 -6.82 -5.38
N SER A 260 0.03 -6.37 -6.38
CA SER A 260 0.65 -7.25 -7.38
C SER A 260 1.61 -8.27 -6.74
N HIS A 261 2.23 -7.90 -5.62
CA HIS A 261 3.08 -8.79 -4.82
C HIS A 261 2.30 -9.77 -3.92
N CYS A 262 1.05 -9.47 -3.58
CA CYS A 262 0.23 -10.31 -2.70
C CYS A 262 -0.33 -11.54 -3.43
N ASP A 263 -0.96 -11.32 -4.58
CA ASP A 263 -1.55 -12.38 -5.42
C ASP A 263 -1.46 -11.92 -6.89
N THR A 264 -0.30 -12.14 -7.51
CA THR A 264 -0.03 -11.70 -8.89
C THR A 264 -1.07 -12.22 -9.90
N PRO A 265 -1.49 -13.50 -9.85
CA PRO A 265 -2.57 -13.98 -10.72
C PRO A 265 -3.88 -13.19 -10.57
N GLN A 266 -4.37 -12.99 -9.33
CA GLN A 266 -5.61 -12.24 -9.10
C GLN A 266 -5.47 -10.76 -9.50
N PHE A 267 -4.32 -10.16 -9.23
CA PHE A 267 -4.03 -8.80 -9.66
C PHE A 267 -4.08 -8.66 -11.18
N ASN A 268 -3.42 -9.56 -11.92
CA ASN A 268 -3.41 -9.53 -13.38
C ASN A 268 -4.81 -9.72 -13.97
N ILE A 269 -5.62 -10.61 -13.40
CA ILE A 269 -7.03 -10.81 -13.77
C ILE A 269 -7.81 -9.51 -13.54
N MET A 270 -7.66 -8.88 -12.37
CA MET A 270 -8.32 -7.62 -12.04
C MET A 270 -7.97 -6.51 -13.03
N ILE A 271 -6.68 -6.29 -13.32
CA ILE A 271 -6.24 -5.25 -14.26
C ILE A 271 -6.76 -5.54 -15.67
N THR A 272 -6.65 -6.78 -16.14
CA THR A 272 -7.09 -7.15 -17.50
C THR A 272 -8.60 -6.99 -17.66
N ALA A 273 -9.38 -7.45 -16.68
CA ALA A 273 -10.84 -7.41 -16.74
C ALA A 273 -11.42 -5.98 -16.68
N ARG A 274 -10.66 -5.02 -16.16
CA ARG A 274 -11.09 -3.63 -15.93
C ARG A 274 -10.20 -2.60 -16.62
N GLY A 275 -9.29 -3.05 -17.48
CA GLY A 275 -8.24 -2.22 -18.05
C GLY A 275 -8.75 -1.02 -18.84
N SER A 276 -9.86 -1.20 -19.57
CA SER A 276 -10.50 -0.14 -20.34
C SER A 276 -10.94 1.07 -19.51
N TRP A 277 -11.18 0.90 -18.20
CA TRP A 277 -11.59 2.00 -17.32
C TRP A 277 -10.42 2.92 -16.94
N MET A 278 -9.20 2.40 -16.94
CA MET A 278 -8.00 3.14 -16.52
C MET A 278 -7.07 3.50 -17.68
N SER A 279 -7.21 2.88 -18.85
CA SER A 279 -6.27 3.01 -19.97
C SER A 279 -6.03 4.48 -20.36
N LEU A 280 -7.10 5.29 -20.45
CA LEU A 280 -6.99 6.73 -20.76
C LEU A 280 -6.21 7.49 -19.68
N ILE A 281 -6.48 7.20 -18.40
CA ILE A 281 -5.83 7.86 -17.26
C ILE A 281 -4.34 7.46 -17.21
N LEU A 282 -4.03 6.17 -17.40
CA LEU A 282 -2.66 5.68 -17.45
C LEU A 282 -1.87 6.24 -18.64
N ALA A 283 -2.49 6.38 -19.81
CA ALA A 283 -1.87 7.00 -20.97
C ALA A 283 -1.50 8.47 -20.70
N ARG A 284 -2.43 9.22 -20.08
CA ARG A 284 -2.18 10.62 -19.69
C ARG A 284 -1.10 10.71 -18.62
N LEU A 285 -1.15 9.87 -17.58
CA LEU A 285 -0.13 9.81 -16.54
C LEU A 285 1.25 9.49 -17.11
N THR A 286 1.36 8.51 -18.02
CA THR A 286 2.63 8.18 -18.68
C THR A 286 3.22 9.40 -19.40
N THR A 287 2.38 10.20 -20.07
CA THR A 287 2.78 11.45 -20.73
C THR A 287 3.24 12.50 -19.70
N ILE A 288 2.53 12.66 -18.59
CA ILE A 288 2.94 13.60 -17.53
C ILE A 288 4.27 13.14 -16.92
N MET A 289 4.37 11.87 -16.54
CA MET A 289 5.53 11.30 -15.85
C MET A 289 6.80 11.31 -16.69
N SER A 290 6.73 11.31 -18.03
CA SER A 290 7.91 11.45 -18.88
C SER A 290 8.59 12.81 -18.74
N THR A 291 7.84 13.85 -18.33
CA THR A 291 8.35 15.20 -18.07
C THR A 291 8.90 15.39 -16.65
N LEU A 292 8.70 14.42 -15.76
CA LEU A 292 9.09 14.51 -14.34
C LEU A 292 10.55 14.07 -14.11
N PRO A 293 11.17 14.50 -12.99
CA PRO A 293 12.53 14.12 -12.64
C PRO A 293 12.74 12.60 -12.51
N ARG A 294 14.02 12.18 -12.52
CA ARG A 294 14.44 10.77 -12.49
C ARG A 294 13.89 9.97 -11.30
N GLU A 295 13.61 10.61 -10.17
CA GLU A 295 13.00 9.96 -9.00
C GLU A 295 11.65 9.29 -9.29
N TRP A 296 10.97 9.67 -10.37
CA TRP A 296 9.73 9.05 -10.84
C TRP A 296 9.93 7.79 -11.68
N SER A 297 11.17 7.34 -11.92
CA SER A 297 11.49 6.21 -12.78
C SER A 297 10.72 4.94 -12.41
N LYS A 298 10.69 4.60 -11.12
CA LYS A 298 9.98 3.42 -10.62
C LYS A 298 8.48 3.50 -10.90
N THR A 299 7.85 4.62 -10.53
CA THR A 299 6.42 4.86 -10.77
C THR A 299 6.08 4.84 -12.26
N ARG A 300 6.94 5.43 -13.10
CA ARG A 300 6.80 5.45 -14.56
C ARG A 300 6.85 4.04 -15.15
N ALA A 301 7.84 3.23 -14.76
CA ALA A 301 7.97 1.85 -15.22
C ALA A 301 6.74 1.02 -14.84
N PHE A 302 6.25 1.17 -13.61
CA PHE A 302 5.08 0.45 -13.16
C PHE A 302 3.80 0.93 -13.86
N ALA A 303 3.65 2.22 -14.15
CA ALA A 303 2.54 2.74 -14.94
C ALA A 303 2.51 2.20 -16.38
N GLN A 304 3.67 2.11 -17.03
CA GLN A 304 3.79 1.50 -18.35
C GLN A 304 3.42 0.02 -18.32
N HIS A 305 3.85 -0.70 -17.27
CA HIS A 305 3.43 -2.09 -17.04
C HIS A 305 1.91 -2.20 -16.90
N LEU A 306 1.29 -1.40 -16.03
CA LEU A 306 -0.18 -1.40 -15.89
C LEU A 306 -0.89 -1.03 -17.20
N THR A 307 -0.33 -0.12 -17.98
CA THR A 307 -0.88 0.26 -19.30
C THR A 307 -0.90 -0.95 -20.24
N ALA A 308 0.17 -1.75 -20.27
CA ALA A 308 0.24 -2.94 -21.09
C ALA A 308 -0.80 -3.99 -20.68
N PHE A 309 -0.98 -4.22 -19.37
CA PHE A 309 -2.01 -5.14 -18.86
C PHE A 309 -3.43 -4.61 -19.08
N ALA A 310 -3.64 -3.31 -18.92
CA ALA A 310 -4.94 -2.69 -19.13
C ALA A 310 -5.40 -2.75 -20.60
N ASN A 311 -4.45 -2.81 -21.53
CA ASN A 311 -4.69 -2.94 -22.96
C ASN A 311 -4.52 -4.40 -23.46
N ALA A 312 -4.43 -5.37 -22.57
CA ALA A 312 -4.29 -6.77 -22.96
C ALA A 312 -5.57 -7.25 -23.66
N GLU A 313 -5.39 -7.94 -24.80
CA GLU A 313 -6.49 -8.55 -25.53
C GLU A 313 -6.72 -9.96 -24.97
N LEU A 314 -7.94 -10.29 -24.57
CA LEU A 314 -8.29 -11.66 -24.22
C LEU A 314 -8.47 -12.47 -25.51
N ASP A 315 -7.67 -13.52 -25.68
CA ASP A 315 -7.87 -14.49 -26.75
C ASP A 315 -9.27 -15.12 -26.60
N PRO A 316 -10.15 -15.02 -27.61
CA PRO A 316 -11.53 -15.44 -27.48
C PRO A 316 -11.69 -16.96 -27.38
N VAL A 317 -10.69 -17.75 -27.80
CA VAL A 317 -10.73 -19.21 -27.81
C VAL A 317 -10.22 -19.79 -26.49
N THR A 318 -9.12 -19.24 -25.99
CA THR A 318 -8.40 -19.77 -24.83
C THR A 318 -8.70 -19.00 -23.54
N GLY A 319 -9.24 -17.78 -23.64
CA GLY A 319 -9.39 -16.85 -22.53
C GLY A 319 -8.06 -16.32 -21.98
N VAL A 320 -6.94 -16.60 -22.64
CA VAL A 320 -5.61 -16.15 -22.22
C VAL A 320 -5.41 -14.70 -22.65
N ALA A 321 -4.97 -13.86 -21.71
CA ALA A 321 -4.61 -12.48 -21.99
C ALA A 321 -3.31 -12.42 -22.83
N ILE A 322 -3.41 -11.86 -24.03
CA ILE A 322 -2.28 -11.57 -24.92
C ILE A 322 -1.86 -10.13 -24.66
N ILE A 323 -0.68 -9.97 -24.08
CA ILE A 323 -0.09 -8.65 -23.82
C ILE A 323 0.90 -8.33 -24.93
N LYS A 324 0.60 -7.31 -25.73
CA LYS A 324 1.51 -6.83 -26.78
C LYS A 324 2.42 -5.76 -26.17
N PHE A 325 3.68 -6.10 -25.95
CA PHE A 325 4.68 -5.12 -25.56
C PHE A 325 5.31 -4.50 -26.80
N GLU A 326 5.09 -3.20 -27.01
CA GLU A 326 5.85 -2.47 -28.02
C GLU A 326 7.30 -2.33 -27.56
N ARG A 327 8.20 -3.01 -28.27
CA ARG A 327 9.64 -3.02 -27.93
C ARG A 327 10.24 -1.61 -27.81
N LYS A 328 9.73 -0.64 -28.58
CA LYS A 328 10.17 0.77 -28.54
C LYS A 328 9.83 1.44 -27.21
N LEU A 329 8.66 1.17 -26.65
CA LEU A 329 8.28 1.67 -25.32
C LEU A 329 9.08 0.99 -24.21
N MET A 330 9.51 -0.26 -24.43
CA MET A 330 10.36 -0.99 -23.50
C MET A 330 11.82 -0.50 -23.48
N THR A 331 12.35 0.02 -24.59
CA THR A 331 13.72 0.57 -24.63
C THR A 331 13.85 1.89 -23.88
N GLU A 332 12.74 2.58 -23.61
CA GLU A 332 12.68 3.78 -22.78
C GLU A 332 12.37 3.49 -21.30
N LEU A 333 12.11 2.21 -20.95
CA LEU A 333 12.00 1.83 -19.55
C LEU A 333 13.31 2.18 -18.86
N PRO A 334 13.26 2.82 -17.68
CA PRO A 334 14.47 3.02 -16.89
C PRO A 334 15.17 1.67 -16.78
N HIS A 335 16.47 1.66 -17.14
CA HIS A 335 17.31 0.47 -17.14
C HIS A 335 16.97 -0.38 -15.92
N PHE A 336 16.38 -1.55 -16.17
CA PHE A 336 15.99 -2.46 -15.12
C PHE A 336 17.29 -2.92 -14.47
N ASP A 337 17.61 -2.33 -13.32
CA ASP A 337 18.81 -2.68 -12.59
C ASP A 337 18.58 -4.08 -11.99
N GLU A 338 19.06 -5.10 -12.70
CA GLU A 338 18.90 -6.50 -12.30
C GLU A 338 19.46 -6.75 -10.89
N LEU A 339 20.50 -6.01 -10.51
CA LEU A 339 21.11 -6.08 -9.18
C LEU A 339 20.20 -5.46 -8.12
N GLU A 340 19.57 -4.32 -8.41
CA GLU A 340 18.55 -3.71 -7.53
C GLU A 340 17.37 -4.65 -7.32
N ASN A 341 16.86 -5.22 -8.40
CA ASN A 341 15.76 -6.17 -8.34
C ASN A 341 16.14 -7.41 -7.51
N ALA A 342 17.33 -7.98 -7.73
CA ALA A 342 17.82 -9.12 -6.97
C ALA A 342 17.99 -8.80 -5.47
N PHE A 343 18.53 -7.63 -5.15
CA PHE A 343 18.63 -7.12 -3.79
C PHE A 343 17.25 -7.01 -3.11
N ASN A 344 16.29 -6.36 -3.77
CA ASN A 344 14.94 -6.19 -3.25
C ASN A 344 14.22 -7.53 -3.05
N VAL A 345 14.39 -8.48 -3.98
CA VAL A 345 13.88 -9.86 -3.85
C VAL A 345 14.46 -10.55 -2.63
N MET A 346 15.76 -10.39 -2.35
CA MET A 346 16.39 -10.95 -1.15
C MET A 346 15.83 -10.30 0.13
N VAL A 347 15.72 -8.97 0.18
CA VAL A 347 15.16 -8.24 1.33
C VAL A 347 13.73 -8.69 1.62
N ASP A 348 12.86 -8.75 0.61
CA ASP A 348 11.49 -9.22 0.76
C ASP A 348 11.45 -10.69 1.20
N THR A 349 12.30 -11.53 0.64
CA THR A 349 12.41 -12.96 0.97
C THR A 349 12.69 -13.21 2.44
N ARG A 350 13.54 -12.38 3.05
CA ARG A 350 13.83 -12.43 4.48
C ARG A 350 12.60 -12.13 5.34
N LYS A 351 11.65 -11.33 4.83
CA LYS A 351 10.44 -10.93 5.54
C LYS A 351 9.26 -11.88 5.30
N MET A 352 9.35 -12.84 4.38
CA MET A 352 8.28 -13.79 4.10
C MET A 352 8.16 -14.93 5.14
N GLY A 353 7.10 -15.72 5.03
CA GLY A 353 6.88 -16.94 5.83
C GLY A 353 7.74 -18.14 5.39
N CYS A 354 7.19 -19.35 5.54
CA CYS A 354 7.87 -20.60 5.15
C CYS A 354 8.19 -20.65 3.65
N TRP A 355 9.39 -21.08 3.28
CA TRP A 355 9.81 -21.23 1.87
C TRP A 355 9.75 -22.67 1.35
N ASN A 356 9.25 -23.61 2.14
CA ASN A 356 8.90 -24.91 1.61
C ASN A 356 7.68 -24.76 0.68
N THR A 357 7.86 -25.10 -0.59
CA THR A 357 6.86 -24.91 -1.66
C THR A 357 5.59 -25.70 -1.39
N THR A 358 5.68 -26.81 -0.66
CA THR A 358 4.55 -27.69 -0.33
C THR A 358 3.91 -27.43 1.04
N CYS A 359 4.39 -26.41 1.78
CA CYS A 359 3.90 -26.14 3.12
C CYS A 359 2.51 -25.47 3.09
N SER A 360 1.47 -26.21 3.48
CA SER A 360 0.10 -25.69 3.63
C SER A 360 0.00 -24.59 4.70
N SER A 361 0.79 -24.71 5.78
CA SER A 361 0.81 -23.73 6.87
C SER A 361 1.53 -22.42 6.50
N ALA A 362 2.09 -22.28 5.29
CA ALA A 362 2.82 -21.08 4.90
C ALA A 362 2.00 -19.79 5.01
N LEU A 363 0.67 -19.91 5.01
CA LEU A 363 -0.29 -18.81 5.15
C LEU A 363 -0.57 -18.44 6.62
N ASP A 364 -0.43 -19.39 7.54
CA ASP A 364 -0.90 -19.27 8.93
C ASP A 364 0.24 -19.26 9.96
N THR A 365 1.47 -19.63 9.58
CA THR A 365 2.51 -19.91 10.58
C THR A 365 3.22 -18.65 11.08
N ILE A 366 2.99 -18.35 12.37
CA ILE A 366 3.59 -17.23 13.13
C ILE A 366 5.09 -17.46 13.46
N HIS A 367 5.57 -18.70 13.38
CA HIS A 367 6.89 -19.10 13.93
C HIS A 367 7.86 -19.69 12.90
N SER A 368 8.18 -18.95 11.84
CA SER A 368 9.24 -19.36 10.91
C SER A 368 10.64 -18.94 11.40
N ARG A 369 11.59 -19.89 11.37
CA ARG A 369 13.00 -19.70 11.72
C ARG A 369 13.82 -19.50 10.45
N LEU A 370 14.84 -18.63 10.52
CA LEU A 370 15.81 -18.47 9.44
C LEU A 370 16.68 -19.71 9.33
N CYS A 371 17.03 -20.10 8.11
CA CYS A 371 18.04 -21.12 7.86
C CYS A 371 19.34 -20.72 8.57
N SER A 372 19.87 -21.58 9.43
CA SER A 372 21.09 -21.31 10.20
C SER A 372 22.33 -21.03 9.34
N LYS A 373 22.37 -21.60 8.13
CA LYS A 373 23.49 -21.44 7.19
C LYS A 373 23.43 -20.13 6.42
N CYS A 374 22.43 -19.97 5.56
CA CYS A 374 22.33 -18.78 4.71
C CYS A 374 21.77 -17.55 5.44
N ASN A 375 21.05 -17.73 6.56
CA ASN A 375 20.38 -16.65 7.29
C ASN A 375 19.63 -15.70 6.34
N LEU A 376 18.77 -16.26 5.47
CA LEU A 376 17.94 -15.48 4.53
C LEU A 376 16.56 -16.10 4.39
N ILE A 377 16.52 -17.38 4.04
CA ILE A 377 15.28 -18.13 3.80
C ILE A 377 14.72 -18.68 5.12
N ARG A 378 13.39 -18.66 5.28
CA ARG A 378 12.68 -19.07 6.50
C ARG A 378 11.89 -20.36 6.34
N PHE A 379 11.79 -21.14 7.41
CA PHE A 379 11.01 -22.38 7.47
C PHE A 379 10.24 -22.48 8.78
N CYS A 380 9.03 -23.05 8.76
CA CYS A 380 8.23 -23.27 9.99
C CYS A 380 8.89 -24.25 10.96
N GLY A 381 9.75 -25.13 10.46
CA GLY A 381 10.45 -26.13 11.27
C GLY A 381 11.42 -26.97 10.43
N GLU A 382 12.11 -27.87 11.11
CA GLU A 382 13.15 -28.71 10.51
C GLU A 382 12.62 -29.60 9.38
N LYS A 383 11.38 -30.13 9.52
CA LYS A 383 10.72 -30.91 8.47
C LYS A 383 10.61 -30.13 7.16
N CYS A 384 10.02 -28.93 7.19
CA CYS A 384 9.89 -28.07 6.01
C CYS A 384 11.25 -27.68 5.42
N GLN A 385 12.25 -27.46 6.28
CA GLN A 385 13.60 -27.19 5.81
C GLN A 385 14.19 -28.40 5.07
N LYS A 386 14.07 -29.62 5.60
CA LYS A 386 14.57 -30.86 4.95
C LYS A 386 13.87 -31.13 3.62
N GLU A 387 12.56 -30.94 3.56
CA GLU A 387 11.78 -31.09 2.32
C GLU A 387 12.23 -30.08 1.26
N ALA A 388 12.32 -28.79 1.62
CA ALA A 388 12.83 -27.77 0.71
C ALA A 388 14.29 -28.02 0.30
N TRP A 389 15.10 -28.57 1.20
CA TRP A 389 16.51 -28.93 0.94
C TRP A 389 16.65 -29.97 -0.17
N ASN A 390 15.72 -30.94 -0.21
CA ASN A 390 15.73 -32.09 -1.12
C ASN A 390 14.71 -31.94 -2.27
N CYS A 391 14.12 -30.76 -2.46
CA CYS A 391 13.16 -30.53 -3.54
C CYS A 391 13.78 -30.82 -4.91
N ALA A 392 13.09 -31.59 -5.75
CA ALA A 392 13.63 -32.06 -7.02
C ALA A 392 13.81 -30.94 -8.07
N THR A 393 12.92 -29.95 -8.08
CA THR A 393 12.91 -28.87 -9.09
C THR A 393 13.85 -27.73 -8.72
N LEU A 394 13.81 -27.28 -7.46
CA LEU A 394 14.58 -26.13 -6.97
C LEU A 394 15.04 -26.39 -5.53
N PRO A 395 16.05 -27.26 -5.31
CA PRO A 395 16.50 -27.60 -3.98
C PRO A 395 17.12 -26.39 -3.27
N HIS A 396 16.69 -26.10 -2.04
CA HIS A 396 17.27 -25.02 -1.23
C HIS A 396 18.78 -25.19 -1.08
N LYS A 397 19.31 -26.42 -1.06
CA LYS A 397 20.74 -26.72 -0.92
C LYS A 397 21.62 -25.91 -1.88
N SER A 398 21.24 -25.82 -3.15
CA SER A 398 22.05 -25.16 -4.19
C SER A 398 22.08 -23.64 -4.01
N VAL A 399 20.92 -23.02 -3.76
CA VAL A 399 20.82 -21.58 -3.51
C VAL A 399 21.39 -21.19 -2.14
N CYS A 400 21.25 -22.05 -1.12
CA CYS A 400 21.80 -21.84 0.23
C CYS A 400 23.32 -21.69 0.21
N ALA A 401 24.01 -22.52 -0.58
CA ALA A 401 25.45 -22.41 -0.76
C ALA A 401 25.84 -21.06 -1.37
N LYS A 402 25.15 -20.63 -2.45
CA LYS A 402 25.41 -19.33 -3.11
C LYS A 402 25.16 -18.15 -2.17
N ILE A 403 24.04 -18.16 -1.44
CA ILE A 403 23.71 -17.12 -0.45
C ILE A 403 24.75 -17.09 0.67
N HIS A 404 25.20 -18.25 1.15
CA HIS A 404 26.26 -18.31 2.16
C HIS A 404 27.58 -17.75 1.62
N SER A 405 27.98 -18.08 0.39
CA SER A 405 29.19 -17.49 -0.21
C SER A 405 29.10 -15.97 -0.30
N LEU A 406 27.93 -15.44 -0.69
CA LEU A 406 27.67 -14.00 -0.69
C LEU A 406 27.77 -13.40 0.73
N LYS A 407 27.20 -14.07 1.73
CA LYS A 407 27.29 -13.66 3.14
C LYS A 407 28.74 -13.58 3.62
N GLU A 408 29.58 -14.57 3.30
CA GLU A 408 31.00 -14.55 3.67
C GLU A 408 31.76 -13.44 2.94
N ALA A 409 31.46 -13.20 1.66
CA ALA A 409 32.08 -12.13 0.87
C ALA A 409 31.74 -10.73 1.41
N LEU A 410 30.51 -10.52 1.87
CA LEU A 410 30.10 -9.26 2.50
C LEU A 410 30.70 -9.10 3.91
N GLY A 411 30.79 -10.20 4.66
CA GLY A 411 31.16 -10.21 6.08
C GLY A 411 29.93 -10.14 7.00
N ALA A 412 30.11 -10.57 8.25
CA ALA A 412 29.00 -10.74 9.20
C ALA A 412 28.27 -9.43 9.52
N ASP A 413 29.01 -8.32 9.71
CA ASP A 413 28.43 -7.03 10.10
C ASP A 413 27.62 -6.41 8.96
N ASP A 414 28.19 -6.33 7.75
CA ASP A 414 27.50 -5.83 6.56
C ASP A 414 26.28 -6.70 6.21
N TRP A 415 26.40 -8.03 6.39
CA TRP A 415 25.26 -8.93 6.22
C TRP A 415 24.13 -8.61 7.20
N LEU A 416 24.43 -8.34 8.48
CA LEU A 416 23.41 -8.00 9.46
C LEU A 416 22.79 -6.62 9.18
N LEU A 417 23.61 -5.63 8.81
CA LEU A 417 23.18 -4.28 8.48
C LEU A 417 22.23 -4.25 7.29
N MET A 418 22.46 -5.11 6.28
CA MET A 418 21.64 -5.21 5.08
C MET A 418 20.14 -5.46 5.35
N TRP A 419 19.82 -6.00 6.52
CA TRP A 419 18.45 -6.33 6.90
C TRP A 419 17.77 -5.24 7.72
N THR A 420 18.46 -4.15 8.01
CA THR A 420 17.89 -3.01 8.71
C THR A 420 17.04 -2.17 7.75
N PRO A 421 15.96 -1.52 8.22
CA PRO A 421 15.13 -0.66 7.37
C PRO A 421 15.87 0.49 6.70
N ASP A 422 17.02 0.90 7.26
CA ASP A 422 17.84 2.02 6.78
C ASP A 422 18.81 1.63 5.67
N TYR A 423 19.02 0.33 5.44
CA TYR A 423 19.99 -0.13 4.47
C TYR A 423 19.41 -0.08 3.04
N THR A 424 19.87 0.90 2.28
CA THR A 424 19.44 1.21 0.92
C THR A 424 20.18 0.39 -0.14
N TYR A 425 19.61 0.32 -1.33
CA TYR A 425 20.29 -0.26 -2.48
C TYR A 425 21.60 0.47 -2.84
N ALA A 426 21.64 1.80 -2.71
CA ALA A 426 22.87 2.56 -2.95
C ALA A 426 24.00 2.15 -1.98
N GLN A 427 23.69 1.93 -0.71
CA GLN A 427 24.66 1.39 0.26
C GLN A 427 25.07 -0.04 -0.11
N PHE A 428 24.13 -0.89 -0.53
CA PHE A 428 24.44 -2.23 -1.03
C PHE A 428 25.44 -2.20 -2.19
N GLN A 429 25.22 -1.34 -3.19
CA GLN A 429 26.15 -1.19 -4.32
C GLN A 429 27.54 -0.76 -3.88
N VAL A 430 27.64 0.21 -2.96
CA VAL A 430 28.93 0.66 -2.41
C VAL A 430 29.63 -0.51 -1.70
N THR A 431 28.92 -1.25 -0.85
CA THR A 431 29.46 -2.42 -0.15
C THR A 431 29.93 -3.49 -1.12
N CYS A 432 29.16 -3.80 -2.17
CA CYS A 432 29.58 -4.76 -3.19
C CYS A 432 30.88 -4.32 -3.89
N ARG A 433 31.04 -3.04 -4.21
CA ARG A 433 32.27 -2.52 -4.82
C ARG A 433 33.47 -2.60 -3.87
N VAL A 434 33.30 -2.16 -2.62
CA VAL A 434 34.37 -2.16 -1.61
C VAL A 434 34.83 -3.58 -1.27
N LYS A 435 33.89 -4.52 -1.18
CA LYS A 435 34.16 -5.93 -0.86
C LYS A 435 34.43 -6.80 -2.08
N THR A 436 34.47 -6.21 -3.28
CA THR A 436 34.67 -6.93 -4.55
C THR A 436 33.70 -8.11 -4.74
N VAL A 437 32.44 -7.92 -4.33
CA VAL A 437 31.40 -8.94 -4.48
C VAL A 437 31.06 -9.10 -5.96
N ASP A 438 31.05 -10.35 -6.43
CA ASP A 438 30.53 -10.69 -7.75
C ASP A 438 29.01 -10.42 -7.80
N THR A 439 28.64 -9.32 -8.47
CA THR A 439 27.25 -8.88 -8.62
C THR A 439 26.41 -9.86 -9.43
N ASP A 440 27.01 -10.66 -10.32
CA ASP A 440 26.29 -11.67 -11.10
C ASP A 440 25.83 -12.81 -10.19
N ILE A 441 26.57 -13.12 -9.12
CA ILE A 441 26.10 -14.07 -8.09
C ILE A 441 24.83 -13.53 -7.41
N VAL A 442 24.79 -12.24 -7.09
CA VAL A 442 23.61 -11.60 -6.47
C VAL A 442 22.41 -11.69 -7.41
N VAL A 443 22.58 -11.33 -8.68
CA VAL A 443 21.53 -11.44 -9.71
C VAL A 443 21.01 -12.88 -9.81
N ARG A 444 21.90 -13.87 -9.91
CA ARG A 444 21.53 -15.30 -9.97
C ARG A 444 20.78 -15.77 -8.72
N ILE A 445 21.17 -15.29 -7.53
CA ILE A 445 20.45 -15.57 -6.28
C ILE A 445 19.03 -15.00 -6.36
N GLY A 446 18.89 -13.72 -6.72
CA GLY A 446 17.60 -13.06 -6.91
C GLY A 446 16.68 -13.81 -7.87
N SER A 447 17.16 -14.15 -9.07
CA SER A 447 16.40 -14.91 -10.07
C SER A 447 15.95 -16.28 -9.56
N THR A 448 16.83 -17.00 -8.84
CA THR A 448 16.51 -18.33 -8.27
C THR A 448 15.42 -18.23 -7.20
N ILE A 449 15.49 -17.21 -6.34
CA ILE A 449 14.50 -16.94 -5.30
C ILE A 449 13.15 -16.54 -5.93
N SER A 450 13.15 -15.71 -6.97
CA SER A 450 11.94 -15.36 -7.72
C SER A 450 11.28 -16.59 -8.35
N ALA A 451 12.05 -17.50 -8.95
CA ALA A 451 11.54 -18.74 -9.50
C ALA A 451 10.92 -19.64 -8.41
N LEU A 452 11.56 -19.75 -7.24
CA LEU A 452 11.01 -20.46 -6.07
C LEU A 452 9.67 -19.87 -5.61
N ARG A 453 9.56 -18.53 -5.60
CA ARG A 453 8.31 -17.84 -5.24
C ARG A 453 7.18 -18.18 -6.21
N LEU A 454 7.46 -18.14 -7.52
CA LEU A 454 6.49 -18.51 -8.55
C LEU A 454 6.03 -19.97 -8.40
N GLN A 455 6.97 -20.89 -8.19
CA GLN A 455 6.63 -22.31 -7.99
C GLN A 455 5.75 -22.52 -6.75
N LYS A 456 6.08 -21.84 -5.64
CA LYS A 456 5.26 -21.89 -4.41
C LYS A 456 3.85 -21.35 -4.65
N SER A 457 3.72 -20.24 -5.38
CA SER A 457 2.41 -19.68 -5.73
C SER A 457 1.58 -20.69 -6.52
N ALA A 458 2.17 -21.27 -7.57
CA ALA A 458 1.52 -22.29 -8.40
C ALA A 458 1.06 -23.50 -7.58
N PHE A 459 1.90 -24.02 -6.68
CA PHE A 459 1.53 -25.14 -5.80
C PHE A 459 0.35 -24.80 -4.87
N LEU A 460 0.34 -23.59 -4.29
CA LEU A 460 -0.75 -23.14 -3.44
C LEU A 460 -2.05 -23.01 -4.25
N ASP A 461 -1.98 -22.55 -5.49
CA ASP A 461 -3.12 -22.47 -6.40
C ASP A 461 -3.66 -23.86 -6.73
N ASP A 462 -2.80 -24.81 -7.08
CA ASP A 462 -3.18 -26.19 -7.36
C ASP A 462 -3.78 -26.87 -6.13
N SER A 463 -3.20 -26.64 -4.95
CA SER A 463 -3.73 -27.15 -3.68
C SER A 463 -5.12 -26.56 -3.38
N ARG A 464 -5.33 -25.26 -3.63
CA ARG A 464 -6.65 -24.59 -3.51
C ARG A 464 -7.67 -25.14 -4.53
N ARG A 465 -7.23 -25.61 -5.69
CA ARG A 465 -8.09 -26.25 -6.70
C ARG A 465 -8.44 -27.68 -6.31
N ALA A 466 -7.47 -28.45 -5.83
CA ALA A 466 -7.63 -29.85 -5.44
C ALA A 466 -8.47 -30.02 -4.16
N GLY A 467 -8.23 -29.17 -3.15
CA GLY A 467 -8.94 -29.20 -1.86
C GLY A 467 -10.35 -28.63 -1.89
N ALA A 468 -10.79 -28.04 -3.00
CA ALA A 468 -12.15 -27.56 -3.14
C ALA A 468 -13.11 -28.74 -3.30
N SER A 469 -14.14 -28.75 -2.45
CA SER A 469 -15.23 -29.72 -2.58
C SER A 469 -15.80 -29.64 -4.00
N GLN A 470 -16.38 -30.73 -4.49
CA GLN A 470 -17.08 -30.70 -5.79
C GLN A 470 -18.11 -29.56 -5.85
N ILE A 471 -18.75 -29.26 -4.72
CA ILE A 471 -19.68 -28.13 -4.57
C ILE A 471 -18.96 -26.78 -4.73
N ASP A 472 -17.77 -26.60 -4.15
CA ASP A 472 -17.00 -25.35 -4.32
C ASP A 472 -16.42 -25.20 -5.73
N ARG A 473 -16.13 -26.31 -6.40
CA ARG A 473 -15.76 -26.33 -7.82
C ARG A 473 -16.94 -25.94 -8.70
N LEU A 474 -18.12 -26.51 -8.45
CA LEU A 474 -19.36 -26.14 -9.14
C LEU A 474 -19.74 -24.68 -8.87
N ARG A 475 -19.66 -24.22 -7.62
CA ARG A 475 -19.94 -22.82 -7.25
C ARG A 475 -18.97 -21.85 -7.93
N ARG A 476 -17.68 -22.18 -8.04
CA ARG A 476 -16.71 -21.36 -8.77
C ARG A 476 -16.96 -21.39 -10.28
N ALA A 477 -17.21 -22.55 -10.87
CA ALA A 477 -17.55 -22.65 -12.28
C ALA A 477 -18.82 -21.83 -12.60
N GLU A 478 -19.79 -21.82 -11.69
CA GLU A 478 -21.02 -21.04 -11.83
C GLU A 478 -20.79 -19.54 -11.60
N GLN A 479 -19.90 -19.16 -10.68
CA GLN A 479 -19.45 -17.77 -10.52
C GLN A 479 -18.65 -17.27 -11.73
N GLU A 480 -17.74 -18.07 -12.28
CA GLU A 480 -17.00 -17.77 -13.50
C GLU A 480 -17.94 -17.66 -14.69
N LYS A 481 -18.89 -18.61 -14.85
CA LYS A 481 -19.93 -18.54 -15.87
C LYS A 481 -20.79 -17.29 -15.71
N SER A 482 -21.19 -16.93 -14.49
CA SER A 482 -21.95 -15.70 -14.21
C SER A 482 -21.12 -14.45 -14.47
N ALA A 483 -19.82 -14.45 -14.19
CA ALA A 483 -18.93 -13.33 -14.47
C ALA A 483 -18.70 -13.15 -15.98
N ILE A 484 -18.55 -14.25 -16.72
CA ILE A 484 -18.47 -14.24 -18.18
C ILE A 484 -19.78 -13.74 -18.78
N GLN A 485 -20.93 -14.28 -18.34
CA GLN A 485 -22.25 -13.82 -18.80
C GLN A 485 -22.44 -12.33 -18.51
N LYS A 486 -22.11 -11.85 -17.30
CA LYS A 486 -22.18 -10.43 -16.96
C LYS A 486 -21.25 -9.58 -17.82
N LEU A 487 -20.09 -10.10 -18.20
CA LEU A 487 -19.15 -9.40 -19.08
C LEU A 487 -19.70 -9.33 -20.52
N GLU A 488 -20.35 -10.40 -20.99
CA GLU A 488 -21.06 -10.44 -22.29
C GLU A 488 -22.25 -9.48 -22.29
N ASP A 489 -23.10 -9.51 -21.25
CA ASP A 489 -24.23 -8.58 -21.10
C ASP A 489 -23.74 -7.11 -21.06
N LEU A 490 -22.59 -6.85 -20.42
CA LEU A 490 -21.95 -5.53 -20.40
C LEU A 490 -21.47 -5.12 -21.80
N LYS A 491 -20.84 -6.05 -22.55
CA LYS A 491 -20.42 -5.79 -23.93
C LYS A 491 -21.62 -5.49 -24.83
N ASP A 492 -22.71 -6.24 -24.69
CA ASP A 492 -23.93 -6.03 -25.47
C ASP A 492 -24.58 -4.68 -25.12
N SER A 493 -24.63 -4.32 -23.83
CA SER A 493 -25.14 -3.00 -23.39
C SER A 493 -24.30 -1.82 -23.88
N LEU A 494 -23.01 -2.03 -24.13
CA LEU A 494 -22.10 -1.02 -24.69
C LEU A 494 -22.17 -0.99 -26.22
N SER A 495 -22.38 -2.14 -26.87
CA SER A 495 -22.58 -2.25 -28.32
C SER A 495 -23.85 -1.53 -28.78
N ASP A 496 -24.96 -1.66 -28.04
CA ASP A 496 -26.22 -0.98 -28.36
C ASP A 496 -26.17 0.54 -28.14
N ARG A 497 -25.26 1.02 -27.29
CA ARG A 497 -25.00 2.47 -27.13
C ARG A 497 -24.02 3.03 -28.16
N SER A 498 -23.36 2.18 -28.93
CA SER A 498 -22.37 2.60 -29.93
C SER A 498 -22.99 2.96 -31.28
N THR A 499 -24.24 2.57 -31.54
CA THR A 499 -24.97 2.83 -32.79
C THR A 499 -25.92 4.04 -32.74
N THR A 500 -26.03 4.75 -31.60
CA THR A 500 -26.85 5.98 -31.48
C THR A 500 -26.08 7.24 -31.09
N LEU A 501 -24.75 7.23 -31.09
CA LEU A 501 -23.94 8.46 -31.15
C LEU A 501 -23.61 8.82 -32.60
N GLY A 502 -24.68 8.88 -33.41
CA GLY A 502 -24.69 9.69 -34.62
C GLY A 502 -24.72 11.15 -34.23
N ARG A 503 -23.57 11.82 -34.37
CA ARG A 503 -23.43 13.14 -35.01
C ARG A 503 -24.72 13.98 -35.06
N GLU A 504 -25.11 14.64 -33.97
CA GLU A 504 -25.81 15.94 -33.94
C GLU A 504 -26.19 16.34 -32.49
N HIS A 505 -26.12 17.64 -32.20
CA HIS A 505 -26.51 18.34 -30.96
C HIS A 505 -25.60 18.23 -29.71
N ALA A 506 -24.72 19.23 -29.54
CA ALA A 506 -24.65 20.05 -28.31
C ALA A 506 -23.56 21.14 -28.40
N PHE A 507 -23.82 22.20 -29.15
CA PHE A 507 -23.24 23.52 -28.89
C PHE A 507 -24.36 24.56 -29.02
N SER A 508 -25.12 24.74 -27.94
CA SER A 508 -25.91 25.94 -27.71
C SER A 508 -26.32 25.99 -26.24
N LEU A 509 -25.70 26.92 -25.50
CA LEU A 509 -26.24 27.75 -24.41
C LEU A 509 -25.12 28.15 -23.45
N MET A 510 -24.33 29.14 -23.90
CA MET A 510 -23.79 30.16 -23.02
C MET A 510 -24.78 31.33 -23.00
N SER A 511 -25.36 31.63 -21.84
CA SER A 511 -25.47 32.98 -21.25
C SER A 511 -26.63 33.10 -20.26
N ARG A 512 -26.30 33.71 -19.11
CA ARG A 512 -27.08 34.72 -18.35
C ARG A 512 -28.31 34.22 -17.56
N ASP A 513 -28.60 34.62 -16.33
CA ASP A 513 -28.27 35.77 -15.45
C ASP A 513 -28.41 35.31 -13.97
N ALA A 514 -27.58 35.69 -12.99
CA ALA A 514 -27.44 36.94 -12.20
C ALA A 514 -28.46 37.17 -11.06
N TYR A 515 -27.94 37.70 -9.93
CA TYR A 515 -28.58 38.24 -8.69
C TYR A 515 -29.03 37.19 -7.64
N TYR A 516 -28.68 37.25 -6.34
CA TYR A 516 -28.24 38.31 -5.43
C TYR A 516 -27.00 37.91 -4.62
#